data_AF-A0A8T4SZ68-F1
#
_entry.id   AF-A0A8T4SZ68-F1
#
_cell.length_a   1.000
_cell.length_b   1.000
_cell.length_c   1.000
_cell.angle_alpha   90.00
_cell.angle_beta   90.00
_cell.angle_gamma   90.00
#
_symmetry.space_group_name_H-M   'P 1'
#
loop_
_entity.id
_entity.type
_entity.pdbx_description
1 polymer ?
#
loop_
_entity_poly.entity_id
_entity_poly.type
_entity_poly.pdbx_seq_one_letter_code
_entity_poly.pdbx_strand_id
1 'polypeptide(L)' 'MTINSIIEKYPKSIEIMFKYGLHCIGCHVSAFESIEQGSLGHGMDKKTFDKFLKELNQVATKKVVKK' A
#
# COMPACT_ATOMS: atom_id res chain seq x y z
N MET A 1 -2.27 -8.85 4.21
CA MET A 1 -0.80 -8.99 4.10
C MET A 1 -0.14 -7.89 4.89
N THR A 2 1.04 -8.14 5.47
CA THR A 2 1.83 -7.10 6.11
C THR A 2 2.41 -6.14 5.06
N ILE A 3 2.69 -4.91 5.47
CA ILE A 3 3.28 -3.90 4.59
C ILE A 3 4.62 -4.41 4.03
N ASN A 4 5.48 -4.94 4.89
CA ASN A 4 6.79 -5.44 4.47
C ASN A 4 6.68 -6.60 3.45
N SER A 5 5.76 -7.56 3.68
CA SER A 5 5.56 -8.67 2.73
C SER A 5 5.05 -8.20 1.36
N ILE A 6 4.27 -7.12 1.30
CA ILE A 6 3.84 -6.53 0.03
C ILE A 6 5.03 -5.90 -0.69
N ILE A 7 5.90 -5.18 0.02
CA ILE A 7 7.08 -4.53 -0.56
C ILE A 7 8.07 -5.56 -1.10
N GLU A 8 8.36 -6.61 -0.33
CA GLU A 8 9.25 -7.71 -0.74
C GLU A 8 8.74 -8.41 -2.01
N LYS A 9 7.43 -8.68 -2.10
CA LYS A 9 6.82 -9.34 -3.26
C LYS A 9 6.60 -8.42 -4.45
N TYR A 10 6.30 -7.16 -4.18
CA TYR A 10 5.91 -6.17 -5.18
C TYR A 10 6.64 -4.84 -4.94
N PRO A 11 7.95 -4.73 -5.23
CA PRO A 11 8.71 -3.50 -4.93
C PRO A 11 8.13 -2.23 -5.58
N LYS A 12 7.46 -2.37 -6.74
CA LYS A 12 6.77 -1.26 -7.43
C LYS A 12 5.59 -0.68 -6.65
N SER A 13 5.06 -1.41 -5.67
CA SER A 13 3.98 -0.95 -4.80
C SER A 13 4.39 0.22 -3.91
N ILE A 14 5.69 0.41 -3.65
CA ILE A 14 6.25 1.51 -2.86
C ILE A 14 5.80 2.87 -3.42
N GLU A 15 5.85 3.06 -4.74
CA GLU A 15 5.48 4.32 -5.39
C GLU A 15 4.00 4.67 -5.13
N ILE A 16 3.12 3.66 -5.16
CA ILE A 16 1.71 3.83 -4.84
C ILE A 16 1.53 4.12 -3.34
N MET A 17 2.22 3.41 -2.46
CA MET A 17 2.16 3.68 -1.01
C MET A 17 2.54 5.14 -0.71
N PHE A 18 3.63 5.65 -1.30
CA PHE A 18 4.02 7.06 -1.15
C PHE A 18 3.00 8.04 -1.71
N LYS A 19 2.42 7.76 -2.89
CA LYS A 19 1.35 8.58 -3.48
C LYS A 19 0.15 8.76 -2.53
N TYR A 20 -0.15 7.74 -1.73
CA TYR A 20 -1.24 7.76 -0.75
C TYR A 20 -0.81 8.15 0.67
N GLY A 21 0.41 8.63 0.85
CA GLY A 21 0.91 9.17 2.11
C GLY A 21 1.50 8.14 3.07
N LEU A 22 1.59 6.86 2.69
CA LEU A 22 2.20 5.79 3.48
C LEU A 22 3.74 5.85 3.39
N HIS A 23 4.32 6.90 3.97
CA HIS A 23 5.78 7.04 4.09
C HIS A 23 6.37 6.13 5.19
N CYS A 24 5.50 5.59 6.05
CA CYS A 24 5.84 4.72 7.17
C CYS A 24 6.38 3.33 6.75
N ILE A 25 6.54 3.06 5.46
CA ILE A 25 7.01 1.75 4.96
C ILE A 25 8.38 1.33 5.52
N GLY A 26 9.22 2.30 5.91
CA GLY A 26 10.50 2.06 6.58
C GLY A 26 10.44 2.00 8.12
N CYS A 27 9.25 2.12 8.72
CA CYS A 27 9.08 1.99 10.17
C CYS A 27 9.17 0.51 10.57
N HIS A 28 9.81 0.21 11.70
CA HIS A 28 9.96 -1.14 12.27
C HIS A 28 8.62 -1.90 12.43
N VAL A 29 7.52 -1.16 12.55
CA VAL A 29 6.16 -1.68 12.73
C VAL A 29 5.61 -2.29 11.42
N SER A 30 6.13 -1.89 10.25
CA SER A 30 5.64 -2.33 8.93
C SER A 30 5.78 -3.84 8.68
N ALA A 31 6.68 -4.50 9.41
CA ALA A 31 6.84 -5.96 9.40
C ALA A 31 5.68 -6.70 10.09
N PHE A 32 4.99 -6.05 11.03
CA PHE A 32 3.95 -6.66 11.87
C PHE A 32 2.55 -6.16 11.52
N GLU A 33 2.43 -4.98 10.94
CA GLU A 33 1.15 -4.35 10.63
C GLU A 33 0.64 -4.71 9.23
N SER A 34 -0.68 -4.96 9.13
CA SER A 34 -1.33 -5.10 7.82
C SER A 34 -1.44 -3.76 7.10
N ILE A 35 -1.49 -3.79 5.77
CA ILE A 35 -1.64 -2.58 4.97
C ILE A 35 -2.92 -1.79 5.32
N GLU A 36 -3.99 -2.48 5.72
CA GLU A 36 -5.25 -1.84 6.15
C GLU A 36 -5.09 -1.13 7.49
N GLN A 37 -4.52 -1.82 8.49
CA GLN A 37 -4.26 -1.22 9.80
C GLN A 37 -3.36 0.01 9.69
N GLY A 38 -2.25 -0.08 8.95
CA GLY A 38 -1.34 1.05 8.79
C GLY A 38 -1.95 2.21 8.00
N SER A 39 -2.86 1.93 7.07
CA SER A 39 -3.56 2.98 6.34
C SER A 39 -4.58 3.69 7.23
N LEU A 40 -5.49 2.92 7.84
CA LEU A 40 -6.61 3.48 8.61
C LEU A 40 -6.14 4.07 9.94
N GLY A 41 -5.16 3.43 10.61
CA GLY A 41 -4.60 3.88 11.88
C GLY A 41 -3.82 5.20 11.78
N HIS A 42 -3.35 5.55 10.59
CA HIS A 42 -2.66 6.80 10.30
C HIS A 42 -3.55 7.84 9.59
N GLY A 43 -4.88 7.68 9.66
CA GLY A 43 -5.84 8.71 9.25
C GLY A 43 -6.31 8.63 7.80
N MET A 44 -6.00 7.54 7.07
CA MET A 44 -6.63 7.30 5.77
C MET A 44 -8.10 6.91 5.98
N ASP A 45 -9.01 7.63 5.34
CA ASP A 45 -10.42 7.25 5.36
C ASP A 45 -10.69 6.01 4.48
N LYS A 46 -11.80 5.33 4.75
CA LYS A 46 -12.16 4.09 4.04
C LYS A 46 -12.30 4.27 2.52
N LYS A 47 -12.83 5.39 2.03
CA LYS A 47 -12.99 5.62 0.59
C LYS A 47 -11.64 5.81 -0.09
N THR A 48 -10.72 6.48 0.57
CA THR A 48 -9.34 6.64 0.11
C THR A 48 -8.59 5.30 0.14
N PHE A 49 -8.78 4.51 1.20
CA PHE A 49 -8.23 3.16 1.32
C PHE A 49 -8.69 2.23 0.18
N ASP A 50 -9.98 2.24 -0.16
CA ASP A 50 -10.51 1.42 -1.26
C ASP A 50 -9.87 1.77 -2.61
N LYS A 51 -9.65 3.07 -2.86
CA LYS A 51 -8.96 3.55 -4.08
C LYS A 51 -7.48 3.13 -4.07
N PHE A 52 -6.82 3.33 -2.94
CA PHE A 52 -5.44 2.92 -2.73
C PHE A 52 -5.24 1.43 -2.99
N LEU A 53 -6.06 0.58 -2.38
CA LEU A 53 -5.96 -0.87 -2.53
C LEU A 53 -6.20 -1.30 -3.99
N LYS A 54 -7.10 -0.63 -4.70
CA LYS A 54 -7.33 -0.89 -6.14
C LYS A 54 -6.10 -0.55 -6.98
N GLU A 55 -5.50 0.63 -6.80
CA GLU A 55 -4.29 1.03 -7.53
C GLU A 55 -3.09 0.14 -7.17
N LEU A 56 -2.93 -0.19 -5.89
CA LEU A 56 -1.89 -1.10 -5.39
C LEU A 56 -1.96 -2.46 -6.07
N ASN A 57 -3.15 -3.03 -6.17
CA ASN A 57 -3.39 -4.31 -6.83
C ASN A 57 -3.14 -4.25 -8.34
N GLN A 58 -3.45 -3.14 -9.01
CA GLN A 58 -3.16 -2.97 -10.44
C GLN A 58 -1.66 -3.02 -10.72
N VAL A 59 -0.86 -2.34 -9.89
CA VAL A 59 0.61 -2.35 -9.99
C VAL A 59 1.18 -3.72 -9.63
N ALA A 60 0.68 -4.37 -8.58
CA ALA A 60 1.12 -5.70 -8.16
C ALA A 60 0.83 -6.78 -9.20
N THR A 61 -0.28 -6.67 -9.95
CA THR A 61 -0.73 -7.70 -10.92
C THR A 61 -0.36 -7.41 -12.38
N LYS A 62 0.48 -6.41 -12.67
CA LYS A 62 0.80 -5.96 -14.05
C LYS A 62 -0.44 -5.68 -14.92
N LYS A 63 -1.60 -5.36 -14.33
CA LYS A 63 -2.72 -4.79 -15.08
C LYS A 63 -2.47 -3.30 -15.24
N VAL A 64 -1.52 -2.96 -16.12
CA VAL A 64 -1.43 -1.60 -16.65
C VAL A 64 -2.71 -1.39 -17.45
N VAL A 65 -3.68 -0.72 -16.85
CA VAL A 65 -4.81 -0.15 -17.59
C VAL A 65 -4.19 0.96 -18.43
N LYS A 66 -3.70 0.59 -19.63
CA LYS A 66 -3.32 1.55 -20.66
C LYS A 66 -4.58 2.37 -20.94
N LYS A 67 -4.51 3.66 -20.62
CA LYS A 67 -5.49 4.64 -21.07
C LYS A 67 -5.08 5.11 -22.46
#